data_AF-A0A970IEM4-F1
#
_entry.id   AF-A0A970IEM4-F1
#
_cell.length_a   1.000
_cell.length_b   1.000
_cell.length_c   1.000
_cell.angle_alpha   90.00
_cell.angle_beta   90.00
_cell.angle_gamma   90.00
#
_symmetry.space_group_name_H-M   'P 1'
#
loop_
_entity.id
_entity.type
_entity.pdbx_description
1 polymer ?
#
loop_
_entity_poly.entity_id
_entity_poly.type
_entity_poly.pdbx_seq_one_letter_code
_entity_poly.pdbx_strand_id
1 'polypeptide(L)'
;MHRLEILEMLEKGDISVDKAISMLKHPPKPKPLPKGNILIIKVRDEDKKLYIPIPFFLINLVFLLGKLGIKVAVRFANNEDLRKVNDIFKYIDYRDIRKLVNSLRICKSTGLVEVQEGESTVIISVI
;
A
#
# COMPACT_ATOMS: atom_id res chain seq x y z
N MET A 1 -11.88 -22.45 -2.49
CA MET A 1 -11.36 -23.52 -1.62
C MET A 1 -12.35 -23.88 -0.52
N HIS A 2 -12.73 -22.97 0.38
CA HIS A 2 -13.58 -23.32 1.53
C HIS A 2 -14.92 -24.05 1.23
N ARG A 3 -15.64 -23.68 0.16
CA ARG A 3 -16.89 -24.38 -0.22
C ARG A 3 -16.65 -25.81 -0.74
N LEU A 4 -15.50 -26.04 -1.36
CA LEU A 4 -15.11 -27.35 -1.89
C LEU A 4 -14.73 -28.31 -0.74
N GLU A 5 -14.02 -27.79 0.27
CA GLU A 5 -13.71 -28.53 1.50
C GLU A 5 -14.97 -28.98 2.25
N ILE A 6 -15.99 -28.11 2.34
CA ILE A 6 -17.27 -28.47 2.96
C ILE A 6 -17.96 -29.61 2.19
N LEU A 7 -17.91 -29.58 0.86
CA LEU A 7 -18.48 -30.63 0.01
C LEU A 7 -17.73 -31.96 0.20
N GLU A 8 -16.40 -31.95 0.21
CA GLU A 8 -15.60 -33.17 0.45
C GLU A 8 -15.85 -33.77 1.83
N MET A 9 -15.96 -32.94 2.88
CA MET A 9 -16.27 -33.41 4.24
C MET A 9 -17.69 -33.99 4.33
N LEU A 10 -18.64 -33.42 3.58
CA LEU A 10 -20.01 -33.92 3.54
C LEU A 10 -20.10 -35.26 2.78
N GLU A 11 -19.38 -35.38 1.66
CA GLU A 11 -19.30 -36.61 0.86
C GLU A 11 -18.64 -37.76 1.63
N LYS A 12 -17.59 -37.46 2.42
CA LYS A 12 -16.93 -38.44 3.32
C LYS A 12 -17.75 -38.80 4.56
N GLY A 13 -18.83 -38.07 4.84
CA GLY A 13 -19.64 -38.26 6.05
C GLY A 13 -19.03 -37.68 7.33
N ASP A 14 -17.97 -36.87 7.21
CA ASP A 14 -17.28 -36.24 8.36
C ASP A 14 -18.13 -35.15 9.03
N ILE A 15 -19.11 -34.60 8.31
CA ILE A 15 -20.05 -33.58 8.80
C ILE A 15 -21.49 -33.90 8.39
N SER A 16 -22.45 -33.46 9.21
CA SER A 16 -23.87 -33.51 8.86
C SER A 16 -24.25 -32.39 7.89
N VAL A 17 -25.39 -32.56 7.21
CA VAL A 17 -25.99 -31.54 6.33
C VAL A 17 -26.20 -30.22 7.07
N ASP A 18 -26.73 -30.26 8.30
CA ASP A 18 -26.95 -29.06 9.12
C ASP A 18 -25.63 -28.34 9.45
N LYS A 19 -24.57 -29.12 9.72
CA LYS A 19 -23.24 -28.57 9.98
C LYS A 19 -22.64 -27.93 8.73
N ALA A 20 -22.82 -28.56 7.55
CA ALA A 20 -22.42 -27.98 6.27
C ALA A 20 -23.15 -26.66 5.99
N ILE A 21 -24.48 -26.61 6.21
CA ILE A 21 -25.29 -25.38 6.06
C ILE A 21 -24.79 -24.28 7.03
N SER A 22 -24.49 -24.63 8.28
CA SER A 22 -23.97 -23.69 9.27
C SER A 22 -22.62 -23.09 8.85
N MET A 23 -21.71 -23.91 8.34
CA MET A 23 -20.38 -23.47 7.84
C MET A 23 -20.49 -22.57 6.60
N LEU A 24 -21.47 -22.82 5.72
CA LEU A 24 -21.74 -21.95 4.57
C LEU A 24 -22.33 -20.60 4.97
N LYS A 25 -23.20 -20.57 6.00
CA LYS A 25 -23.76 -19.33 6.56
C LYS A 25 -22.73 -18.51 7.32
N HIS A 26 -21.76 -19.17 7.95
CA HIS A 26 -20.72 -18.56 8.76
C HIS A 26 -19.33 -18.94 8.24
N PRO A 27 -18.94 -18.46 7.04
CA PRO A 27 -17.63 -18.76 6.51
C PRO A 27 -16.55 -18.24 7.48
N PRO A 28 -15.43 -18.96 7.63
CA PRO A 28 -14.33 -18.52 8.45
C PRO A 28 -13.84 -17.17 7.94
N LYS A 29 -13.49 -16.28 8.88
CA LYS A 29 -12.91 -14.99 8.52
C LYS A 29 -11.69 -15.23 7.64
N PRO A 30 -11.57 -14.55 6.49
CA PRO A 30 -10.39 -14.67 5.66
C PRO A 30 -9.16 -14.35 6.52
N LYS A 31 -8.16 -15.24 6.49
CA LYS A 31 -6.89 -14.95 7.16
C LYS A 31 -6.36 -13.64 6.61
N PRO A 32 -5.90 -12.69 7.46
CA PRO A 32 -5.32 -11.46 6.96
C PRO A 32 -4.12 -11.81 6.10
N LEU A 33 -4.12 -11.34 4.85
CA LEU A 33 -2.96 -11.48 3.98
C LEU A 33 -1.77 -10.75 4.63
N PRO A 34 -0.54 -11.30 4.55
CA PRO A 34 0.64 -10.59 5.01
C PRO A 34 0.72 -9.25 4.27
N LYS A 35 0.98 -8.16 5.00
CA LYS A 35 1.01 -6.81 4.45
C LYS A 35 2.43 -6.31 4.45
N GLY A 36 2.88 -5.78 3.31
CA GLY A 36 4.06 -4.93 3.28
C GLY A 36 3.81 -3.69 4.12
N ASN A 37 4.83 -3.20 4.81
CA ASN A 37 4.71 -2.03 5.67
C ASN A 37 5.74 -0.94 5.32
N ILE A 38 6.73 -1.25 4.49
CA ILE A 38 7.84 -0.37 4.17
C ILE A 38 8.05 -0.33 2.66
N LEU A 39 8.08 0.88 2.09
CA LEU A 39 8.63 1.11 0.76
C LEU A 39 10.13 1.33 0.89
N ILE A 40 10.93 0.62 0.10
CA ILE A 40 12.38 0.71 0.15
C ILE A 40 12.87 1.21 -1.19
N ILE A 41 13.66 2.27 -1.14
CA ILE A 41 14.37 2.81 -2.29
C ILE A 41 15.86 2.54 -2.07
N LYS A 42 16.45 1.71 -2.91
CA LYS A 42 17.88 1.44 -2.97
C LYS A 42 18.45 2.19 -4.16
N VAL A 43 19.44 3.04 -3.94
CA VAL A 43 20.20 3.68 -5.00
C VAL A 43 21.65 3.23 -4.83
N ARG A 44 22.22 2.70 -5.90
CA ARG A 44 23.64 2.36 -6.00
C ARG A 44 24.21 3.15 -7.16
N ASP A 45 25.32 3.81 -6.91
CA ASP A 45 26.06 4.55 -7.93
C ASP A 45 27.55 4.36 -7.64
N GLU A 46 28.22 3.56 -8.46
CA GLU A 46 29.60 3.11 -8.25
C GLU A 46 29.79 2.59 -6.80
N ASP A 47 30.60 3.29 -6.00
CA ASP A 47 30.89 2.95 -4.60
C ASP A 47 29.85 3.46 -3.59
N LYS A 48 28.94 4.35 -4.02
CA LYS A 48 27.94 4.96 -3.14
C LYS A 48 26.68 4.12 -3.10
N LYS A 49 26.19 3.89 -1.87
CA LYS A 49 24.93 3.17 -1.62
C LYS A 49 24.06 4.01 -0.70
N LEU A 50 22.85 4.29 -1.15
CA LEU A 50 21.80 4.95 -0.39
C LEU A 50 20.62 4.01 -0.21
N TYR A 51 20.14 3.93 1.02
CA TYR A 51 19.01 3.09 1.41
C TYR A 51 17.98 3.93 2.14
N ILE A 52 16.80 4.10 1.55
CA ILE A 52 15.73 4.90 2.12
C ILE A 52 14.54 3.99 2.45
N PRO A 53 14.38 3.57 3.72
CA PRO A 53 13.19 2.88 4.17
C PRO A 53 12.11 3.90 4.51
N ILE A 54 10.95 3.78 3.86
CA ILE A 54 9.80 4.65 4.03
C ILE A 54 8.63 3.81 4.57
N PRO A 55 8.40 3.83 5.89
CA PRO A 55 7.18 3.26 6.47
C PRO A 55 5.93 3.85 5.83
N PHE A 56 4.98 3.00 5.43
CA PHE A 56 3.78 3.45 4.72
C PHE A 56 2.88 4.40 5.51
N PHE A 57 2.94 4.37 6.84
CA PHE A 57 2.22 5.36 7.65
C PHE A 57 2.75 6.77 7.43
N LEU A 58 4.05 6.93 7.14
CA LEU A 58 4.66 8.24 6.86
C LEU A 58 4.17 8.84 5.55
N ILE A 59 3.88 8.03 4.53
CA ILE A 59 3.36 8.55 3.25
C ILE A 59 2.05 9.31 3.46
N ASN A 60 1.12 8.70 4.24
CA ASN A 60 -0.14 9.34 4.59
C ASN A 60 0.07 10.61 5.43
N LEU A 61 0.99 10.55 6.41
CA LEU A 61 1.28 11.67 7.30
C LEU A 61 1.91 12.84 6.55
N VAL A 62 2.94 12.59 5.75
CA VAL A 62 3.65 13.59 4.94
C VAL A 62 2.69 14.24 3.95
N PHE A 63 1.81 13.47 3.30
CA PHE A 63 0.82 14.06 2.41
C PHE A 63 -0.15 15.00 3.17
N LEU A 64 -0.65 14.57 4.33
CA LEU A 64 -1.58 15.37 5.13
C LEU A 64 -0.92 16.66 5.64
N LEU A 65 0.29 16.56 6.20
CA LEU A 65 1.06 17.69 6.69
C LEU A 65 1.49 18.62 5.54
N GLY A 66 1.93 18.06 4.41
CA GLY A 66 2.31 18.81 3.22
C GLY A 66 1.14 19.61 2.64
N LYS A 67 -0.02 18.97 2.48
CA LYS A 67 -1.25 19.64 2.01
C LYS A 67 -1.67 20.77 2.95
N LEU A 68 -1.60 20.56 4.26
CA LEU A 68 -1.89 21.60 5.25
C LEU A 68 -0.87 22.75 5.17
N GLY A 69 0.42 22.41 5.13
CA GLY A 69 1.53 23.37 5.04
C GLY A 69 1.42 24.26 3.80
N ILE A 70 1.13 23.67 2.63
CA ILE A 70 0.90 24.42 1.38
C ILE A 70 -0.30 25.36 1.53
N LYS A 71 -1.42 24.88 2.09
CA LYS A 71 -2.62 25.70 2.29
C LYS A 71 -2.38 26.89 3.22
N VAL A 72 -1.57 26.69 4.26
CA VAL A 72 -1.13 27.76 5.17
C VAL A 72 -0.19 28.70 4.45
N ALA A 73 0.84 28.19 3.76
CA ALA A 73 1.84 28.98 3.07
C ALA A 73 1.21 29.92 2.02
N VAL A 74 0.23 29.47 1.24
CA VAL A 74 -0.47 30.32 0.26
C VAL A 74 -1.20 31.52 0.90
N ARG A 75 -1.63 31.40 2.17
CA ARG A 75 -2.29 32.52 2.87
C ARG A 75 -1.30 33.60 3.31
N PHE A 76 -0.06 33.22 3.60
CA PHE A 76 0.95 34.12 4.15
C PHE A 76 2.01 34.55 3.12
N ALA A 77 2.21 33.77 2.06
CA ALA A 77 3.17 34.02 1.00
C ALA A 77 2.45 34.36 -0.31
N ASN A 78 2.78 35.52 -0.89
CA ASN A 78 2.25 35.92 -2.20
C ASN A 78 3.10 35.30 -3.32
N ASN A 79 3.09 33.97 -3.40
CA ASN A 79 3.89 33.18 -4.35
C ASN A 79 2.95 32.45 -5.33
N GLU A 80 3.13 32.72 -6.62
CA GLU A 80 2.29 32.14 -7.68
C GLU A 80 2.47 30.63 -7.85
N ASP A 81 3.68 30.12 -7.64
CA ASP A 81 3.97 28.69 -7.72
C ASP A 81 3.30 27.92 -6.59
N LEU A 82 3.29 28.49 -5.37
CA LEU A 82 2.54 27.91 -4.26
C LEU A 82 1.03 27.86 -4.54
N ARG A 83 0.49 28.87 -5.24
CA ARG A 83 -0.93 28.87 -5.65
C ARG A 83 -1.19 27.77 -6.67
N LYS A 84 -0.35 27.63 -7.70
CA LYS A 84 -0.43 26.55 -8.71
C LYS A 84 -0.38 25.18 -8.05
N VAL A 85 0.59 24.97 -7.15
CA VAL A 85 0.73 23.72 -6.40
C VAL A 85 -0.52 23.47 -5.55
N ASN A 86 -1.00 24.44 -4.79
CA ASN A 86 -2.22 24.31 -3.99
C ASN A 86 -3.44 23.98 -4.85
N ASP A 87 -3.56 24.56 -6.05
CA ASP A 87 -4.64 24.25 -6.99
C ASP A 87 -4.59 22.81 -7.49
N ILE A 88 -3.40 22.25 -7.75
CA ILE A 88 -3.24 20.82 -8.08
C ILE A 88 -3.63 19.94 -6.87
N PHE A 89 -3.15 20.27 -5.67
CA PHE A 89 -3.41 19.49 -4.46
C PHE A 89 -4.90 19.47 -4.04
N LYS A 90 -5.73 20.40 -4.53
CA LYS A 90 -7.19 20.37 -4.32
C LYS A 90 -7.82 19.13 -4.95
N TYR A 91 -7.27 18.61 -6.05
CA TYR A 91 -7.81 17.45 -6.76
C TYR A 91 -7.38 16.11 -6.18
N ILE A 92 -6.43 16.09 -5.23
CA ILE A 92 -5.96 14.87 -4.58
C ILE A 92 -6.54 14.80 -3.17
N ASP A 93 -7.46 13.87 -2.94
CA ASP A 93 -8.00 13.61 -1.60
C ASP A 93 -7.02 12.73 -0.80
N TYR A 94 -7.02 12.92 0.52
CA TYR A 94 -6.36 11.99 1.45
C TYR A 94 -6.83 10.55 1.26
N ARG A 95 -8.10 10.34 0.89
CA ARG A 95 -8.66 9.02 0.58
C ARG A 95 -7.97 8.36 -0.62
N ASP A 96 -7.53 9.14 -1.61
CA ASP A 96 -6.84 8.60 -2.79
C ASP A 96 -5.44 8.11 -2.42
N ILE A 97 -4.70 8.92 -1.65
CA ILE A 97 -3.39 8.52 -1.12
C ILE A 97 -3.52 7.30 -0.20
N ARG A 98 -4.57 7.25 0.64
CA ARG A 98 -4.82 6.10 1.51
C ARG A 98 -5.11 4.83 0.70
N LYS A 99 -5.85 4.93 -0.41
CA LYS A 99 -6.09 3.81 -1.34
C LYS A 99 -4.79 3.35 -2.00
N LEU A 100 -3.95 4.28 -2.45
CA LEU A 100 -2.63 3.98 -3.01
C LEU A 100 -1.77 3.21 -2.00
N VAL A 101 -1.63 3.74 -0.78
CA VAL A 101 -0.85 3.11 0.29
C VAL A 101 -1.41 1.71 0.62
N ASN A 102 -2.73 1.57 0.73
CA ASN A 102 -3.34 0.26 0.97
C ASN A 102 -3.08 -0.73 -0.16
N SER A 103 -3.08 -0.28 -1.42
CA SER A 103 -2.77 -1.12 -2.57
C SER A 103 -1.34 -1.63 -2.50
N LEU A 104 -0.38 -0.74 -2.22
CA LEU A 104 1.02 -1.10 -2.01
C LEU A 104 1.20 -2.09 -0.84
N ARG A 105 0.46 -1.92 0.26
CA ARG A 105 0.48 -2.84 1.40
C ARG A 105 0.06 -4.27 1.03
N ILE A 106 -0.92 -4.40 0.14
CA ILE A 106 -1.47 -5.70 -0.25
C ILE A 106 -0.52 -6.48 -1.16
N CYS A 107 0.39 -5.80 -1.86
CA CYS A 107 1.38 -6.41 -2.76
C CYS A 107 2.35 -7.38 -2.06
N LYS A 108 2.52 -7.31 -0.73
CA LYS A 108 3.58 -8.03 0.04
C LYS A 108 4.98 -7.57 -0.37
N SER A 109 6.01 -8.35 -0.04
CA SER A 109 7.36 -8.15 -0.56
C SER A 109 7.34 -8.27 -2.09
N THR A 110 7.56 -7.16 -2.79
CA THR A 110 7.44 -7.08 -4.26
C THR A 110 8.36 -6.00 -4.81
N GLY A 111 9.14 -6.34 -5.83
CA GLY A 111 9.88 -5.37 -6.63
C GLY A 111 8.91 -4.58 -7.50
N LEU A 112 8.98 -3.25 -7.45
CA LEU A 112 8.13 -2.36 -8.24
C LEU A 112 8.86 -1.84 -9.47
N VAL A 113 10.07 -1.32 -9.27
CA VAL A 113 10.86 -0.66 -10.31
C VAL A 113 12.32 -1.04 -10.11
N GLU A 114 12.99 -1.36 -11.20
CA GLU A 114 14.43 -1.52 -11.28
C GLU A 114 14.90 -0.77 -12.52
N VAL A 115 15.79 0.20 -12.33
CA VAL A 115 16.39 0.98 -13.41
C VAL A 115 17.90 0.84 -13.27
N GLN A 116 18.57 0.51 -14.38
CA GLN A 116 20.00 0.38 -14.45
C GLN A 116 20.55 1.28 -15.57
N GLU A 117 21.59 2.04 -15.26
CA GLU A 117 22.32 2.88 -16.22
C GLU A 117 23.83 2.74 -15.94
N GLY A 118 24.53 2.00 -16.80
CA GLY A 118 25.91 1.59 -16.53
C GLY A 118 26.02 0.79 -15.23
N GLU A 119 26.89 1.25 -14.32
CA GLU A 119 27.08 0.69 -12.97
C GLU A 119 26.08 1.22 -11.94
N SER A 120 25.26 2.19 -12.33
CA SER A 120 24.26 2.83 -11.48
C SER A 120 22.95 2.01 -11.48
N THR A 121 22.33 1.82 -10.32
CA THR A 121 21.07 1.06 -10.19
C THR A 121 20.14 1.67 -9.15
N VAL A 122 18.87 1.83 -9.51
CA VAL A 122 17.80 2.23 -8.59
C VAL A 122 16.77 1.11 -8.50
N ILE A 123 16.53 0.63 -7.28
CA ILE A 123 15.54 -0.42 -6.99
C ILE A 123 14.51 0.15 -6.03
N ILE A 124 13.23 0.07 -6.41
CA ILE A 124 12.09 0.39 -5.55
C ILE A 124 11.33 -0.90 -5.28
N SER A 125 11.15 -1.23 -4.00
CA SER A 125 10.43 -2.45 -3.58
C SER A 125 9.57 -2.20 -2.37
N VAL A 126 8.45 -2.89 -2.26
CA VAL A 126 7.71 -3.03 -1.01
C VAL A 126 8.31 -4.19 -0.22
N ILE A 127 8.44 -4.04 1.09
CA ILE A 127 8.78 -5.12 2.04
C ILE A 127 7.71 -5.20 3.14
#